data_AF-A0A2N5IA00-F1
#
_entry.id   AF-A0A2N5IA00-F1
#
_cell.length_a   1.000
_cell.length_b   1.000
_cell.length_c   1.000
_cell.angle_alpha   90.00
_cell.angle_beta   90.00
_cell.angle_gamma   90.00
#
_symmetry.space_group_name_H-M   'P 1'
#
loop_
_entity.id
_entity.type
_entity.pdbx_description
1 polymer ?
#
loop_
_entity_poly.entity_id
_entity_poly.type
_entity_poly.pdbx_seq_one_letter_code
_entity_poly.pdbx_strand_id
1 'polypeptide(L)'
;MSVVSAKEMMNLAYEGGYAVPAFNIHSLETVQVAAEAAAETKSPLMITATPSYAGKDYLKNLDANDPRKYLTPRKEAMKKVAIEKIMMCESSGKA
;
A
#
# COMPACT_ATOMS: atom_id res chain seq x y z
N MET A 1 9.19 9.90 0.28
CA MET A 1 8.23 9.72 -0.83
C MET A 1 7.57 11.05 -1.10
N SER A 2 7.51 11.47 -2.38
CA SER A 2 6.71 12.62 -2.83
C SER A 2 5.44 12.11 -3.51
N VAL A 3 4.35 12.88 -3.41
CA VAL A 3 3.13 12.64 -4.20
C VAL A 3 3.35 13.27 -5.57
N VAL A 4 3.09 12.51 -6.63
CA VAL A 4 3.21 12.96 -8.03
C VAL A 4 1.88 12.77 -8.75
N SER A 5 1.70 13.41 -9.90
CA SER A 5 0.47 13.24 -10.67
C SER A 5 0.38 11.82 -11.25
N ALA A 6 -0.85 11.29 -11.34
CA ALA A 6 -1.08 9.99 -11.94
C ALA A 6 -0.62 9.92 -13.40
N LYS A 7 -0.76 11.02 -14.15
CA LYS A 7 -0.34 11.11 -15.55
C LYS A 7 1.17 10.98 -15.69
N GLU A 8 1.94 11.74 -14.91
CA GLU A 8 3.41 11.66 -14.94
C GLU A 8 3.90 10.27 -14.55
N MET A 9 3.32 9.69 -13.50
CA MET A 9 3.67 8.35 -13.05
C MET A 9 3.41 7.28 -14.13
N MET A 10 2.28 7.35 -14.82
CA MET A 10 1.96 6.42 -15.91
C MET A 10 2.85 6.60 -17.13
N ASN A 11 3.22 7.84 -17.48
CA ASN A 11 4.16 8.09 -18.56
C ASN A 11 5.55 7.48 -18.25
N LEU A 12 6.06 7.69 -17.04
CA LEU A 12 7.33 7.10 -16.60
C LEU A 12 7.30 5.58 -16.58
N ALA A 13 6.16 4.99 -16.21
CA ALA A 13 5.97 3.53 -16.23
C ALA A 13 5.94 2.98 -17.66
N TYR A 14 5.24 3.65 -18.56
CA TYR A 14 5.18 3.30 -19.98
C TYR A 14 6.55 3.37 -20.65
N GLU A 15 7.28 4.48 -20.45
CA GLU A 15 8.64 4.65 -20.99
C GLU A 15 9.65 3.68 -20.35
N GLY A 16 9.50 3.41 -19.06
CA GLY A 16 10.37 2.50 -18.31
C GLY A 16 10.06 1.02 -18.46
N GLY A 17 9.00 0.67 -19.21
CA GLY A 17 8.59 -0.70 -19.49
C GLY A 17 8.10 -1.48 -18.25
N TYR A 18 7.51 -0.80 -17.27
CA TYR A 18 7.02 -1.44 -16.04
C TYR A 18 5.57 -1.02 -15.73
N ALA A 19 4.91 -1.71 -14.80
CA ALA A 19 3.56 -1.37 -14.36
C ALA A 19 3.58 -0.69 -12.98
N VAL A 20 2.58 0.13 -12.67
CA VAL A 20 2.44 0.73 -11.34
C VAL A 20 1.47 -0.10 -10.51
N PRO A 21 1.90 -0.67 -9.38
CA PRO A 21 1.00 -1.42 -8.51
C PRO A 21 0.01 -0.47 -7.81
N ALA A 22 -1.29 -0.73 -7.99
CA ALA A 22 -2.36 0.02 -7.34
C ALA A 22 -2.96 -0.73 -6.14
N PHE A 23 -3.07 -0.08 -4.98
CA PHE A 23 -3.62 -0.65 -3.75
C PHE A 23 -4.89 0.07 -3.34
N ASN A 24 -5.99 -0.68 -3.27
CA ASN A 24 -7.23 -0.21 -2.66
C ASN A 24 -7.06 -0.19 -1.14
N ILE A 25 -7.15 1.00 -0.55
CA ILE A 25 -7.02 1.19 0.90
C ILE A 25 -8.40 1.22 1.56
N HIS A 26 -8.53 0.43 2.62
CA HIS A 26 -9.73 0.36 3.46
C HIS A 26 -9.44 0.63 4.95
N SER A 27 -8.15 0.73 5.31
CA SER A 27 -7.69 0.98 6.69
C SER A 27 -6.34 1.69 6.66
N LEU A 28 -5.94 2.33 7.77
CA LEU A 28 -4.66 3.05 7.85
C LEU A 28 -3.49 2.06 7.87
N GLU A 29 -3.72 0.87 8.40
CA GLU A 29 -2.76 -0.22 8.44
C GLU A 29 -2.41 -0.70 7.02
N THR A 30 -3.38 -0.77 6.12
CA THR A 30 -3.16 -1.10 4.70
C THR A 30 -2.29 -0.05 4.00
N VAL A 31 -2.50 1.23 4.33
CA VAL A 31 -1.67 2.33 3.80
C VAL A 31 -0.23 2.17 4.26
N GLN A 32 -0.03 1.95 5.57
CA GLN A 32 1.30 1.77 6.16
C GLN A 32 2.06 0.62 5.51
N VAL A 33 1.42 -0.55 5.42
CA VAL A 33 2.05 -1.75 4.86
C VAL A 33 2.41 -1.57 3.39
N ALA A 34 1.53 -0.97 2.59
CA ALA A 34 1.81 -0.70 1.18
C ALA A 34 2.96 0.30 1.01
N ALA A 35 2.98 1.36 1.81
CA ALA A 35 4.05 2.36 1.79
C ALA A 35 5.40 1.78 2.24
N GLU A 36 5.42 0.95 3.28
CA GLU A 36 6.62 0.25 3.75
C GLU A 36 7.18 -0.70 2.67
N ALA A 37 6.32 -1.52 2.06
CA ALA A 37 6.72 -2.43 0.98
C ALA A 37 7.35 -1.68 -0.20
N ALA A 38 6.76 -0.56 -0.60
CA ALA A 38 7.27 0.28 -1.67
C ALA A 38 8.57 1.00 -1.29
N ALA A 39 8.72 1.46 -0.05
CA ALA A 39 9.95 2.06 0.44
C ALA A 39 11.11 1.05 0.44
N GLU A 40 10.87 -0.19 0.89
CA GLU A 40 11.88 -1.25 0.90
C GLU A 40 12.30 -1.68 -0.50
N THR A 41 11.34 -1.80 -1.41
CA THR A 41 11.59 -2.22 -2.81
C THR A 41 11.96 -1.07 -3.73
N LYS A 42 11.98 0.17 -3.22
CA LYS A 42 12.18 1.41 -3.98
C LYS A 42 11.28 1.46 -5.23
N SER A 43 9.98 1.22 -5.02
CA SER A 43 8.99 1.11 -6.09
C SER A 43 7.97 2.24 -6.02
N PRO A 44 7.47 2.73 -7.18
CA PRO A 44 6.27 3.57 -7.19
C PRO A 44 5.06 2.72 -6.80
N LEU A 45 4.03 3.37 -6.26
CA LEU A 45 2.74 2.74 -5.96
C LEU A 45 1.61 3.75 -6.14
N MET A 46 0.43 3.27 -6.51
CA MET A 46 -0.80 4.06 -6.55
C MET A 46 -1.73 3.65 -5.41
N ILE A 47 -2.26 4.63 -4.67
CA ILE A 47 -3.24 4.39 -3.61
C ILE A 47 -4.61 4.85 -4.09
N THR A 48 -5.59 3.97 -3.99
CA THR A 48 -6.99 4.25 -4.31
C THR A 48 -7.83 4.09 -3.06
N ALA A 49 -8.60 5.12 -2.70
CA ALA A 49 -9.48 5.11 -1.54
C ALA A 49 -10.92 5.30 -2.00
N THR A 50 -11.84 4.49 -1.48
CA THR A 50 -13.28 4.72 -1.66
C THR A 50 -13.80 5.62 -0.52
N PRO A 51 -14.83 6.47 -0.75
CA PRO A 51 -15.42 7.34 0.27
C PRO A 51 -15.94 6.61 1.52
N SER A 52 -16.17 5.29 1.42
CA SER A 52 -16.52 4.41 2.55
C SER A 52 -15.37 4.19 3.54
N TYR A 53 -14.30 4.99 3.48
CA TYR A 53 -13.29 5.12 4.51
C TYR A 53 -13.93 5.74 5.77
N ALA A 54 -14.75 4.94 6.44
CA ALA A 54 -15.50 5.29 7.62
C ALA A 54 -14.55 5.31 8.81
N GLY A 55 -13.80 6.41 8.94
CA GLY A 55 -13.22 6.84 10.20
C GLY A 55 -14.28 7.21 11.26
N LYS A 56 -15.37 6.45 11.38
CA LYS A 56 -16.44 6.69 12.36
C LYS A 56 -16.73 5.51 13.28
N ASP A 57 -16.30 4.28 12.96
CA ASP A 57 -16.59 3.10 13.80
C ASP A 57 -15.38 2.51 14.54
N TYR A 58 -14.18 3.09 14.38
CA TYR A 58 -12.98 2.65 15.09
C TYR A 58 -12.98 2.97 16.60
N LEU A 59 -14.00 3.64 17.13
CA LEU A 59 -14.03 4.13 18.52
C LEU A 59 -14.98 3.35 19.45
N LYS A 60 -15.66 2.29 19.00
CA LYS A 60 -16.76 1.71 19.80
C LYS A 60 -16.53 0.37 20.49
N ASN A 61 -15.39 -0.30 20.33
CA ASN A 61 -15.11 -1.51 21.10
C ASN A 61 -13.62 -1.61 21.46
N LEU A 62 -13.23 -0.94 22.55
CA LEU A 62 -11.92 -1.05 23.21
C LEU A 62 -12.00 -2.11 24.32
N ASP A 63 -12.49 -3.31 24.00
CA ASP A 63 -12.40 -4.40 24.97
C ASP A 63 -11.99 -5.72 24.32
N ALA A 64 -11.00 -6.34 24.96
CA ALA A 64 -10.47 -7.70 24.78
C ALA A 64 -9.74 -8.07 23.47
N ASN A 65 -8.58 -7.45 23.18
CA ASN A 65 -7.34 -8.11 22.70
C ASN A 65 -6.33 -7.04 22.23
N ASP A 66 -5.08 -7.07 22.71
CA ASP A 66 -4.04 -6.14 22.26
C ASP A 66 -3.94 -6.17 20.72
N PRO A 67 -4.27 -5.06 20.02
CA PRO A 67 -4.28 -5.01 18.56
C PRO A 67 -2.93 -5.42 17.96
N ARG A 68 -1.81 -5.19 18.67
CA ARG A 68 -0.48 -5.53 18.19
C ARG A 68 -0.29 -7.04 17.99
N LYS A 69 -0.94 -7.89 18.79
CA LYS A 69 -0.79 -9.35 18.67
C LYS A 69 -1.45 -9.91 17.41
N TYR A 70 -2.63 -9.43 17.04
CA TYR A 70 -3.37 -9.93 15.88
C TYR A 70 -3.06 -9.15 14.59
N LEU A 71 -2.69 -7.88 14.71
CA LEU A 71 -2.37 -7.06 13.54
C LEU A 71 -0.98 -7.35 12.97
N THR A 72 0.01 -7.70 13.79
CA THR A 72 1.38 -7.99 13.32
C THR A 72 1.44 -9.09 12.26
N PRO A 73 0.92 -10.32 12.49
CA PRO A 73 0.97 -11.36 11.47
C PRO A 73 0.16 -10.99 10.22
N ARG A 74 -0.92 -10.22 10.38
CA ARG A 74 -1.70 -9.68 9.25
C ARG A 74 -0.89 -8.68 8.42
N LYS A 75 -0.17 -7.78 9.09
CA LYS A 75 0.69 -6.77 8.44
C LYS A 75 1.84 -7.44 7.68
N GLU A 76 2.49 -8.43 8.27
CA GLU A 76 3.58 -9.18 7.62
C GLU A 76 3.09 -9.94 6.38
N ALA A 77 1.98 -10.68 6.50
CA ALA A 77 1.39 -11.38 5.36
C ALA A 77 0.98 -10.40 4.24
N MET A 78 0.38 -9.27 4.61
CA MET A 78 -0.01 -8.24 3.66
C MET A 78 1.20 -7.58 2.99
N LYS A 79 2.29 -7.37 3.72
CA LYS A 79 3.54 -6.83 3.20
C LYS A 79 4.15 -7.76 2.16
N LYS A 80 4.14 -9.07 2.42
CA LYS A 80 4.59 -10.07 1.47
C LYS A 80 3.80 -10.01 0.16
N VAL A 81 2.46 -9.94 0.24
CA VAL A 81 1.60 -9.81 -0.94
C VAL A 81 1.86 -8.48 -1.67
N ALA A 82 2.10 -7.39 -0.94
CA ALA A 82 2.42 -6.10 -1.54
C ALA A 82 3.76 -6.15 -2.31
N ILE A 83 4.78 -6.80 -1.73
CA ILE A 83 6.07 -7.03 -2.39
C ILE A 83 5.89 -7.92 -3.61
N GLU A 84 5.18 -9.04 -3.51
CA GLU A 84 4.89 -9.93 -4.65
C GLU A 84 4.21 -9.19 -5.80
N LYS A 85 3.26 -8.29 -5.49
CA LYS A 85 2.62 -7.43 -6.49
C LYS A 85 3.58 -6.45 -7.14
N ILE A 86 4.46 -5.83 -6.37
CA ILE A 86 5.52 -4.94 -6.89
C ILE A 86 6.44 -5.71 -7.85
N MET A 87 6.83 -6.93 -7.48
CA MET A 87 7.67 -7.79 -8.32
C MET A 87 6.95 -8.20 -9.61
N MET A 88 5.66 -8.56 -9.53
CA MET A 88 4.82 -8.85 -10.70
C MET A 88 4.71 -7.66 -11.66
N CYS A 89 4.74 -6.44 -11.13
CA CYS A 89 4.71 -5.21 -11.92
C CYS A 89 6.08 -4.79 -12.48
N GLU A 90 7.15 -5.52 -12.17
CA GLU A 90 8.55 -5.19 -12.53
C GLU A 90 8.98 -3.77 -12.09
N SER A 91 8.36 -3.27 -11.02
CA SER A 91 8.49 -1.88 -10.60
C SER A 91 9.51 -1.66 -9.47
N SER A 92 10.17 -2.72 -9.00
CA SER A 92 11.22 -2.60 -7.98
C SER A 92 12.41 -1.79 -8.51
N GLY A 93 12.88 -0.84 -7.70
CA GLY A 93 13.99 0.06 -8.06
C GLY A 93 13.63 1.19 -9.03
N LYS A 94 12.33 1.42 -9.29
CA LYS A 94 11.84 2.41 -10.26
C LYS A 94 11.33 3.71 -9.63
N ALA A 95 11.49 3.91 -8.31
CA ALA A 95 11.14 5.14 -7.58
C ALA A 95 12.35 5.89 -7.02
#